data_AF-A0A819B6X5-F1
#
_entry.id   AF-A0A819B6X5-F1
#
_cell.length_a   1.000
_cell.length_b   1.000
_cell.length_c   1.000
_cell.angle_alpha   90.00
_cell.angle_beta   90.00
_cell.angle_gamma   90.00
#
_symmetry.space_group_name_H-M   'P 1'
#
loop_
_entity.id
_entity.type
_entity.pdbx_description
1 polymer ?
#
loop_
_entity_poly.entity_id
_entity_poly.type
_entity_poly.pdbx_seq_one_letter_code
_entity_poly.pdbx_strand_id
1 'polypeptide(L)'
;MEAIVNSPKDGEQSYELYHHERSAIVNQLKEKADLIRQFAIYAFPRIEIPKKAIEYAKSKNMTPDEFYCFQLLDKTGICVLSGSDFKQRPGTYNLRTTFLPPIDQMKEMVERFRTFHMSFLHQWK
;
A
#
# COMPACT_ATOMS: atom_id res chain seq x y z
N MET A 1 -26.77 7.53 -3.73
CA MET A 1 -25.77 8.62 -3.62
C MET A 1 -26.22 9.73 -2.66
N GLU A 2 -27.53 9.94 -2.48
CA GLU A 2 -28.12 10.94 -1.56
C GLU A 2 -27.56 10.86 -0.13
N ALA A 3 -27.48 9.69 0.48
CA ALA A 3 -26.95 9.53 1.84
C ALA A 3 -25.46 9.93 2.02
N ILE A 4 -24.67 9.98 0.94
CA ILE A 4 -23.25 10.39 1.00
C ILE A 4 -23.14 11.92 0.95
N VAL A 5 -24.00 12.58 0.19
CA VAL A 5 -23.97 14.04 -0.03
C VAL A 5 -24.94 14.81 0.88
N ASN A 6 -25.85 14.12 1.55
CA ASN A 6 -26.82 14.66 2.50
C ASN A 6 -26.69 13.94 3.84
N SER A 7 -25.58 14.19 4.55
CA SER A 7 -25.36 13.68 5.90
C SER A 7 -26.39 14.23 6.88
N PRO A 8 -26.65 13.53 8.02
CA PRO A 8 -27.55 14.03 9.04
C PRO A 8 -27.23 15.46 9.46
N LYS A 9 -28.27 16.27 9.65
CA LYS A 9 -28.16 17.68 10.06
C LYS A 9 -28.38 17.85 11.55
N ASP A 10 -27.89 18.97 12.08
CA ASP A 10 -28.09 19.32 13.49
C ASP A 10 -29.59 19.32 13.83
N GLY A 11 -29.94 18.66 14.93
CA GLY A 11 -31.32 18.40 15.35
C GLY A 11 -31.95 17.09 14.84
N GLU A 12 -31.31 16.34 13.93
CA GLU A 12 -31.79 15.02 13.51
C GLU A 12 -31.35 13.90 14.48
N GLN A 13 -32.19 12.88 14.66
CA GLN A 13 -31.97 11.81 15.64
C GLN A 13 -30.60 11.11 15.50
N SER A 14 -30.10 10.96 14.28
CA SER A 14 -28.83 10.28 13.99
C SER A 14 -27.61 11.21 13.93
N TYR A 15 -27.76 12.52 14.14
CA TYR A 15 -26.69 13.51 13.98
C TYR A 15 -25.48 13.19 14.85
N GLU A 16 -25.69 13.11 16.17
CA GLU A 16 -24.62 12.89 17.15
C GLU A 16 -23.88 11.57 16.90
N LEU A 17 -24.63 10.48 16.66
CA LEU A 17 -24.04 9.17 16.39
C LEU A 17 -23.20 9.19 15.11
N TYR A 18 -23.73 9.74 14.02
CA TYR A 18 -23.02 9.86 12.75
C TYR A 18 -21.71 10.65 12.89
N HIS A 19 -21.76 11.81 13.58
CA HIS A 19 -20.59 12.65 13.76
C HIS A 19 -19.52 12.00 14.64
N HIS A 20 -19.93 11.30 15.70
CA HIS A 20 -19.02 10.54 16.55
C HIS A 20 -18.33 9.42 15.77
N GLU A 21 -19.08 8.56 15.08
CA GLU A 21 -18.53 7.44 14.30
C GLU A 21 -17.60 7.91 13.18
N ARG A 22 -18.03 8.93 12.43
CA ARG A 22 -17.23 9.52 11.35
C ARG A 22 -15.92 10.07 11.88
N SER A 23 -15.95 10.81 12.99
CA SER A 23 -14.75 11.41 13.58
C SER A 23 -13.79 10.33 14.08
N ALA A 24 -14.31 9.27 14.71
CA ALA A 24 -13.50 8.13 15.14
C ALA A 24 -12.78 7.45 13.96
N ILE A 25 -13.49 7.18 12.86
CA ILE A 25 -12.91 6.57 11.65
C ILE A 25 -11.83 7.47 11.03
N VAL A 26 -12.11 8.78 10.90
CA VAL A 26 -11.16 9.73 10.32
C VAL A 26 -9.90 9.85 11.18
N ASN A 27 -10.03 9.88 12.51
CA ASN A 27 -8.88 9.94 13.42
C ASN A 27 -8.03 8.66 13.33
N GLN A 28 -8.65 7.49 13.28
CA GLN A 28 -7.92 6.22 13.08
C GLN A 28 -7.18 6.19 11.73
N LEU A 29 -7.81 6.69 10.66
CA LEU A 29 -7.14 6.79 9.36
C LEU A 29 -5.95 7.76 9.41
N LYS A 30 -6.06 8.85 10.17
CA LYS A 30 -4.97 9.81 10.37
C LYS A 30 -3.78 9.19 11.12
N GLU A 31 -4.03 8.45 12.20
CA GLU A 31 -2.97 7.72 12.92
C GLU A 31 -2.24 6.71 12.02
N LYS A 32 -3.00 5.97 11.21
CA LYS A 32 -2.44 5.04 10.22
C LYS A 32 -1.63 5.76 9.13
N ALA A 33 -2.13 6.90 8.65
CA ALA A 33 -1.45 7.74 7.67
C ALA A 33 -0.12 8.30 8.20
N ASP A 34 -0.07 8.70 9.48
CA ASP A 34 1.15 9.21 10.11
C ASP A 34 2.22 8.13 10.24
N LEU A 35 1.86 6.88 10.54
CA LEU A 35 2.80 5.74 10.61
C LEU A 35 3.56 5.50 9.30
N ILE A 36 2.94 5.80 8.15
CA ILE A 36 3.49 5.54 6.82
C ILE A 36 3.84 6.82 6.05
N ARG A 37 3.54 7.99 6.63
CA ARG A 37 3.72 9.33 6.05
C ARG A 37 3.02 9.53 4.69
N GLN A 38 1.78 9.05 4.55
CA GLN A 38 1.00 9.15 3.31
C GLN A 38 -0.40 9.73 3.55
N PHE A 39 -0.88 10.55 2.61
CA PHE A 39 -2.26 11.02 2.59
C PHE A 39 -3.09 10.12 1.65
N ALA A 40 -4.34 9.83 2.00
CA ALA A 40 -5.24 8.82 1.40
C ALA A 40 -5.08 7.41 2.02
N ILE A 41 -5.49 6.35 1.31
CA ILE A 41 -5.48 4.95 1.78
C ILE A 41 -4.45 4.08 1.01
N TYR A 42 -3.74 4.69 0.07
CA TYR A 42 -2.76 4.06 -0.81
C TYR A 42 -1.39 4.73 -0.66
N ALA A 43 -0.34 3.91 -0.66
CA ALA A 43 1.04 4.35 -0.67
C ALA A 43 1.71 3.89 -1.97
N PHE A 44 2.59 4.72 -2.53
CA PHE A 44 3.37 4.42 -3.74
C PHE A 44 4.89 4.43 -3.49
N PRO A 45 5.42 3.56 -2.61
CA PRO A 45 6.86 3.51 -2.37
C PRO A 45 7.62 3.17 -3.64
N ARG A 46 8.73 3.89 -3.85
CA ARG A 46 9.72 3.54 -4.87
C ARG A 46 10.62 2.42 -4.33
N ILE A 47 10.90 1.44 -5.17
CA ILE A 47 11.82 0.35 -4.86
C ILE A 47 13.04 0.43 -5.77
N GLU A 48 14.22 0.21 -5.19
CA GLU A 48 15.44 0.04 -5.95
C GLU A 48 15.63 -1.43 -6.28
N ILE A 49 15.57 -1.75 -7.57
CA ILE A 49 15.68 -3.12 -8.06
C ILE A 49 17.08 -3.31 -8.65
N PRO A 50 17.87 -4.30 -8.18
CA PRO A 50 19.18 -4.59 -8.74
C PRO A 50 19.14 -4.92 -10.24
N LYS A 51 20.22 -4.59 -10.97
CA LYS A 51 20.31 -4.82 -12.43
C LYS A 51 20.05 -6.27 -12.83
N LYS A 52 20.59 -7.22 -12.07
CA LYS A 52 20.39 -8.65 -12.30
C LYS A 52 18.92 -9.06 -12.24
N ALA A 53 18.15 -8.51 -11.29
CA ALA A 53 16.72 -8.75 -11.21
C ALA A 53 15.96 -8.10 -12.37
N ILE A 54 16.36 -6.90 -12.79
CA ILE A 54 15.78 -6.22 -13.96
C ILE A 54 15.97 -7.05 -15.23
N GLU A 55 17.18 -7.56 -15.47
CA GLU A 55 17.50 -8.39 -16.63
C GLU A 55 16.74 -9.71 -16.60
N TYR A 56 16.66 -10.35 -15.43
CA TYR A 56 15.89 -11.57 -15.26
C TYR A 56 14.40 -11.36 -15.53
N ALA A 57 13.80 -10.29 -14.98
CA ALA A 57 12.39 -9.95 -15.23
C ALA A 57 12.12 -9.77 -16.74
N LYS A 58 13.00 -9.04 -17.43
CA LYS A 58 12.91 -8.86 -18.89
C LYS A 58 13.01 -10.20 -19.64
N SER A 59 13.89 -11.11 -19.22
CA SER A 59 14.00 -12.45 -19.83
C SER A 59 12.73 -13.30 -19.68
N LYS A 60 11.88 -12.95 -18.70
CA LYS A 60 10.58 -13.58 -18.44
C LYS A 60 9.40 -12.80 -19.03
N ASN A 61 9.67 -11.77 -19.85
CA ASN A 61 8.65 -10.86 -20.39
C ASN A 61 7.81 -10.19 -19.28
N MET A 62 8.42 -9.88 -18.14
CA MET A 62 7.81 -9.17 -17.02
C MET A 62 8.49 -7.83 -16.80
N THR A 63 7.76 -6.84 -16.29
CA THR A 63 8.38 -5.63 -15.79
C THR A 63 9.12 -5.90 -14.47
N PRO A 64 10.16 -5.14 -14.13
CA PRO A 64 10.94 -5.41 -12.91
C PRO A 64 10.12 -5.29 -11.62
N ASP A 65 9.19 -4.35 -11.56
CA ASP A 65 8.28 -4.18 -10.43
C ASP A 65 7.19 -5.26 -10.37
N GLU A 66 6.65 -5.73 -11.50
CA GLU A 66 5.80 -6.93 -11.51
C GLU A 66 6.54 -8.12 -10.92
N PHE A 67 7.77 -8.37 -11.38
CA PHE A 67 8.60 -9.46 -10.86
C PHE A 67 8.82 -9.33 -9.34
N TYR A 68 9.13 -8.14 -8.84
CA TYR A 68 9.25 -7.89 -7.41
C TYR A 68 7.95 -8.19 -6.66
N CYS A 69 6.80 -7.74 -7.18
CA CYS A 69 5.49 -7.95 -6.55
C CYS A 69 5.10 -9.43 -6.49
N PHE A 70 5.35 -10.20 -7.55
CA PHE A 70 5.13 -11.65 -7.54
C PHE A 70 6.04 -12.36 -6.54
N GLN A 71 7.32 -12.01 -6.51
CA GLN A 71 8.26 -12.57 -5.52
C GLN A 71 7.83 -12.25 -4.08
N LEU A 72 7.32 -11.04 -3.83
CA LEU A 72 6.79 -10.65 -2.53
C LEU A 72 5.58 -11.51 -2.16
N LEU A 73 4.64 -11.68 -3.10
CA LEU A 73 3.46 -12.51 -2.91
C LEU A 73 3.82 -13.96 -2.62
N ASP A 74 4.70 -14.57 -3.42
CA ASP A 74 5.07 -15.98 -3.27
C ASP A 74 5.79 -16.28 -1.95
N LYS A 75 6.61 -15.33 -1.47
CA LYS A 75 7.42 -15.53 -0.26
C LYS A 75 6.71 -15.12 1.02
N THR A 76 5.78 -14.16 0.93
CA THR A 76 5.18 -13.55 2.12
C THR A 76 3.67 -13.58 2.12
N GLY A 77 3.00 -13.95 1.04
CA GLY A 77 1.54 -13.82 0.91
C GLY A 77 1.03 -12.38 0.84
N ILE A 78 1.91 -11.37 0.82
CA ILE A 78 1.53 -9.96 0.71
C ILE A 78 1.25 -9.64 -0.76
N CYS A 79 0.00 -9.31 -1.07
CA CYS A 79 -0.43 -8.90 -2.41
C CYS A 79 -0.39 -7.38 -2.55
N VAL A 80 0.38 -6.88 -3.51
CA VAL A 80 0.50 -5.46 -3.88
C VAL A 80 0.42 -5.32 -5.40
N LEU A 81 0.18 -4.11 -5.88
CA LEU A 81 0.17 -3.87 -7.33
C LEU A 81 1.50 -3.27 -7.79
N SER A 82 1.89 -3.58 -9.03
CA SER A 82 3.07 -3.01 -9.67
C SER A 82 2.83 -1.54 -10.00
N GLY A 83 3.88 -0.72 -10.00
CA GLY A 83 3.80 0.67 -10.44
C GLY A 83 3.63 0.81 -11.96
N SER A 84 4.00 -0.22 -12.72
CA SER A 84 3.82 -0.34 -14.16
C SER A 84 2.34 -0.22 -14.56
N ASP A 85 1.41 -0.69 -13.72
CA ASP A 85 -0.04 -0.54 -13.91
C ASP A 85 -0.52 0.93 -13.83
N PHE A 86 0.30 1.83 -13.28
CA PHE A 86 -0.07 3.22 -12.95
C PHE A 86 0.68 4.28 -13.77
N LYS A 87 1.29 3.90 -14.91
CA LYS A 87 2.04 4.82 -15.78
C LYS A 87 3.20 5.53 -15.05
N GLN A 88 4.00 4.76 -14.31
CA GLN A 88 5.19 5.27 -13.62
C GLN A 88 6.24 5.85 -14.58
N ARG A 89 7.15 6.68 -14.05
CA ARG A 89 8.25 7.26 -14.82
C ARG A 89 9.18 6.16 -15.37
N PRO A 90 9.64 6.23 -16.63
CA PRO A 90 10.61 5.27 -17.15
C PRO A 90 11.89 5.21 -16.30
N GLY A 91 12.35 3.99 -16.02
CA GLY A 91 13.54 3.75 -15.19
C GLY A 91 13.31 3.86 -13.68
N THR A 92 12.08 4.12 -13.24
CA THR A 92 11.67 3.99 -11.84
C THR A 92 10.73 2.81 -11.67
N TYR A 93 10.78 2.20 -10.48
CA TYR A 93 9.96 1.05 -10.12
C TYR A 93 9.26 1.38 -8.82
N ASN A 94 7.94 1.27 -8.84
CA ASN A 94 7.09 1.54 -7.70
C ASN A 94 6.20 0.33 -7.42
N LEU A 95 5.60 0.30 -6.25
CA LEU A 95 4.47 -0.58 -5.96
C LEU A 95 3.37 0.24 -5.30
N ARG A 96 2.12 -0.20 -5.44
CA ARG A 96 0.98 0.34 -4.69
C ARG A 96 0.61 -0.62 -3.57
N THR A 97 0.57 -0.12 -2.35
CA THR A 97 0.07 -0.85 -1.18
C THR A 97 -1.03 -0.08 -0.47
N THR A 98 -1.90 -0.79 0.27
CA THR A 98 -2.94 -0.23 1.12
C THR A 98 -2.57 -0.37 2.58
N PHE A 99 -3.02 0.58 3.39
CA PHE A 99 -2.77 0.61 4.83
C PHE A 99 -4.06 0.67 5.65
N LEU A 100 -5.09 -0.01 5.13
CA LEU A 100 -6.39 -0.18 5.77
C LEU A 100 -6.40 -1.15 6.96
N PRO A 101 -5.57 -2.22 7.01
CA PRO A 101 -5.60 -3.15 8.14
C PRO A 101 -5.40 -2.47 9.51
N PRO A 102 -5.79 -3.13 10.61
CA PRO A 102 -5.46 -2.67 11.96
C PRO A 102 -3.95 -2.47 12.17
N ILE A 103 -3.57 -1.55 13.06
CA ILE A 103 -2.17 -1.16 13.28
C ILE A 103 -1.27 -2.36 13.61
N ASP A 104 -1.75 -3.34 14.38
CA ASP A 104 -0.92 -4.49 14.73
C ASP A 104 -0.66 -5.43 13.55
N GLN A 105 -1.65 -5.60 12.67
CA GLN A 105 -1.45 -6.32 11.40
C GLN A 105 -0.51 -5.56 10.46
N MET A 106 -0.57 -4.22 10.47
CA MET A 106 0.35 -3.38 9.72
C MET A 106 1.80 -3.56 10.19
N LYS A 107 2.04 -3.63 11.50
CA LYS A 107 3.40 -3.89 12.06
C LYS A 107 3.94 -5.24 11.58
N GLU A 108 3.12 -6.29 11.61
CA GLU A 108 3.52 -7.61 11.12
C GLU A 108 3.83 -7.60 9.62
N MET A 109 2.94 -6.97 8.82
CA MET A 109 3.12 -6.83 7.38
C MET A 109 4.42 -6.09 7.05
N VAL A 110 4.72 -4.99 7.74
CA VAL A 110 5.95 -4.21 7.55
C VAL A 110 7.18 -5.06 7.83
N GLU A 111 7.16 -5.88 8.89
CA GLU A 111 8.29 -6.73 9.24
C GLU A 111 8.51 -7.87 8.22
N ARG A 112 7.44 -8.49 7.74
CA ARG A 112 7.49 -9.50 6.66
C ARG A 112 8.02 -8.88 5.37
N PHE A 113 7.54 -7.70 5.02
CA PHE A 113 8.02 -6.94 3.87
C PHE A 113 9.51 -6.60 4.00
N ARG A 114 9.95 -6.13 5.17
CA ARG A 114 11.35 -5.78 5.45
C ARG A 114 12.27 -6.98 5.27
N THR A 115 11.92 -8.11 5.89
CA THR A 115 12.68 -9.37 5.78
C THR A 115 12.77 -9.85 4.33
N PHE A 116 11.66 -9.80 3.59
CA PHE A 116 11.64 -10.12 2.18
C PHE A 116 12.53 -9.19 1.37
N HIS A 117 12.39 -7.87 1.54
CA HIS A 117 13.12 -6.88 0.77
C HIS A 117 14.63 -7.05 0.92
N MET A 118 15.11 -7.24 2.16
CA MET A 118 16.53 -7.50 2.42
C MET A 118 17.02 -8.79 1.78
N SER A 119 16.21 -9.85 1.84
CA SER A 119 16.54 -11.14 1.21
C SER A 119 16.57 -11.05 -0.32
N PHE A 120 15.61 -10.33 -0.90
CA PHE A 120 15.56 -10.05 -2.34
C PHE A 120 16.80 -9.28 -2.80
N LEU A 121 17.16 -8.21 -2.09
CA LEU A 121 18.36 -7.44 -2.41
C LEU A 121 19.64 -8.29 -2.29
N HIS A 122 19.73 -9.20 -1.32
CA HIS A 122 20.87 -10.10 -1.19
C HIS A 122 20.96 -11.10 -2.34
N GLN A 123 19.83 -11.71 -2.72
CA GLN A 123 19.76 -12.71 -3.81
C GLN A 123 20.12 -12.10 -5.18
N TRP A 124 19.69 -10.86 -5.41
CA TRP A 124 19.79 -10.20 -6.71
C TRP A 124 20.90 -9.15 -6.79
N LYS A 125 21.68 -8.99 -5.72
CA LYS A 125 22.84 -8.09 -5.69
C LYS A 125 23.86 -8.39 -6.78
#